data_AF-A0A9D4TE92-F1
#
_entry.id   AF-A0A9D4TE92-F1
#
_cell.length_a   1.000
_cell.length_b   1.000
_cell.length_c   1.000
_cell.angle_alpha   90.00
_cell.angle_beta   90.00
_cell.angle_gamma   90.00
#
_symmetry.space_group_name_H-M   'P 1'
#
loop_
_entity.id
_entity.type
_entity.pdbx_description
1 polymer ?
#
loop_
_entity_poly.entity_id
_entity_poly.type
_entity_poly.pdbx_seq_one_letter_code
_entity_poly.pdbx_strand_id
1 'polypeptide(L)'
;MWGFEPRMEVVEGEEISQEEACDPGWKVAYGRRPGKSREAYSSTQDGGNTRGRRRKGGRTAAPRDAIRRVTAASRLPPLPRDTFRIVVRPRDGLNVNKISRIRFEQALAMAAALAPAEIEEDTMCPNGVQNIFVVCTPHEKNADAYARVQQIRLGEGTFGLAAYLAPPENTCKGIIRGVDVEVTEAQLRARIVNHRNPSALEARRIKNTTAVVVLFEGMRVPNYVACGASIFRCTLYRRHTEVCYECGELGHRADVCPNPGSKWCRTCGKRSPTEDHRCDPKCTLCGGPPLRRPRSAGTNFKFHIS
;
A
#
# COMPACT_ATOMS: atom_id res chain seq x y z
N MET A 1 15.73 37.65 -1.17
CA MET A 1 14.40 37.02 -1.22
C MET A 1 14.46 36.01 -2.37
N TRP A 2 14.85 34.76 -2.10
CA TRP A 2 15.01 33.73 -3.12
C TRP A 2 13.77 32.83 -3.10
N GLY A 3 12.85 33.08 -4.03
CA GLY A 3 11.69 32.22 -4.25
C GLY A 3 12.16 30.91 -4.86
N PHE A 4 12.22 29.85 -4.05
CA PHE A 4 12.41 28.49 -4.56
C PHE A 4 11.05 27.98 -5.01
N GLU A 5 10.71 28.12 -6.28
CA GLU A 5 9.57 27.42 -6.87
C GLU A 5 9.96 25.96 -7.08
N PRO A 6 9.35 25.01 -6.34
CA PRO A 6 9.63 23.60 -6.55
C PRO A 6 9.11 23.18 -7.93
N ARG A 7 10.02 22.94 -8.88
CA ARG A 7 9.70 22.33 -10.17
C ARG A 7 9.09 20.94 -9.96
N MET A 8 7.80 20.82 -10.28
CA MET A 8 7.05 19.57 -10.21
C MET A 8 7.19 18.81 -11.54
N GLU A 9 8.05 17.79 -11.56
CA GLU A 9 8.24 16.88 -12.71
C GLU A 9 7.71 15.47 -12.39
N VAL A 10 7.54 14.62 -13.40
CA VAL A 10 7.14 13.21 -13.18
C VAL A 10 8.38 12.42 -12.77
N VAL A 11 8.47 12.05 -11.49
CA VAL A 11 9.62 11.32 -10.94
C VAL A 11 9.41 9.81 -11.06
N GLU A 12 10.39 9.09 -11.60
CA GLU A 12 10.38 7.62 -11.56
C GLU A 12 10.45 7.13 -10.11
N GLY A 13 9.59 6.17 -9.78
CA GLY A 13 9.43 5.71 -8.40
C GLY A 13 10.38 4.60 -8.01
N GLU A 14 10.74 4.58 -6.73
CA GLU A 14 11.58 3.56 -6.11
C GLU A 14 10.71 2.53 -5.37
N GLU A 15 11.08 1.26 -5.46
CA GLU A 15 10.42 0.15 -4.78
C GLU A 15 10.99 -0.06 -3.37
N ILE A 16 10.12 -0.39 -2.41
CA ILE A 16 10.47 -0.46 -0.98
C ILE A 16 9.88 -1.71 -0.34
N SER A 17 10.66 -2.41 0.48
CA SER A 17 10.35 -3.73 1.02
C SER A 17 9.15 -3.79 1.99
N GLN A 18 8.57 -4.99 2.16
CA GLN A 18 7.34 -5.32 2.90
C GLN A 18 7.39 -4.96 4.39
N GLU A 19 8.58 -4.79 4.93
CA GLU A 19 8.79 -4.54 6.35
C GLU A 19 8.56 -3.07 6.72
N GLU A 20 8.11 -2.18 5.83
CA GLU A 20 8.31 -0.74 6.03
C GLU A 20 7.03 0.11 6.32
N ALA A 21 5.88 -0.49 6.69
CA ALA A 21 4.71 0.32 7.09
C ALA A 21 3.76 -0.37 8.07
N CYS A 22 3.80 0.08 9.33
CA CYS A 22 2.77 -0.14 10.36
C CYS A 22 2.45 1.24 10.95
N ASP A 23 1.24 1.77 10.73
CA ASP A 23 0.91 3.14 11.16
C ASP A 23 -0.61 3.43 11.24
N PRO A 24 -1.09 4.32 12.14
CA PRO A 24 -2.49 4.56 12.50
C PRO A 24 -3.23 5.55 11.57
N GLY A 25 -3.02 5.45 10.25
CA GLY A 25 -3.82 6.20 9.26
C GLY A 25 -3.40 7.66 8.97
N TRP A 26 -4.11 8.31 8.04
CA TRP A 26 -3.77 9.61 7.43
C TRP A 26 -4.77 10.74 7.75
N LYS A 27 -5.31 10.77 8.97
CA LYS A 27 -6.44 11.63 9.36
C LYS A 27 -6.23 13.13 9.10
N VAL A 28 -5.03 13.66 9.36
CA VAL A 28 -4.71 15.10 9.20
C VAL A 28 -4.83 15.58 7.75
N ALA A 29 -4.69 14.69 6.77
CA ALA A 29 -4.76 15.04 5.35
C ALA A 29 -6.18 15.40 4.88
N TYR A 30 -7.22 15.03 5.62
CA TYR A 30 -8.61 15.38 5.28
C TYR A 30 -9.01 16.80 5.71
N GLY A 31 -8.29 17.39 6.67
CA GLY A 31 -8.62 18.71 7.25
C GLY A 31 -8.12 19.93 6.46
N ARG A 32 -7.31 19.74 5.41
CA ARG A 32 -6.74 20.83 4.58
C ARG A 32 -7.38 20.90 3.19
N ARG A 33 -8.72 20.90 3.08
CA ARG A 33 -9.40 21.18 1.81
C ARG A 33 -9.43 22.69 1.53
N PRO A 34 -8.86 23.21 0.43
CA PRO A 34 -9.31 24.48 -0.16
C PRO A 34 -10.60 24.23 -0.97
N GLY A 35 -11.48 25.23 -1.01
CA GLY A 35 -12.75 25.16 -1.74
C GLY A 35 -12.58 24.91 -3.24
N LYS A 36 -13.52 24.14 -3.79
CA LYS A 36 -13.86 23.94 -5.22
C LYS A 36 -12.91 24.64 -6.21
N SER A 37 -12.02 23.89 -6.83
CA SER A 37 -11.66 24.14 -8.24
C SER A 37 -12.15 22.97 -9.09
N ARG A 38 -13.18 23.28 -9.89
CA ARG A 38 -13.57 22.50 -11.06
C ARG A 38 -12.42 22.58 -12.05
N GLU A 39 -11.97 21.43 -12.54
CA GLU A 39 -11.69 21.23 -13.96
C GLU A 39 -11.50 19.73 -14.21
N ALA A 40 -12.49 19.16 -14.90
CA ALA A 40 -12.45 17.80 -15.40
C ALA A 40 -11.40 17.75 -16.51
N TYR A 41 -10.26 17.10 -16.25
CA TYR A 41 -9.36 16.71 -17.32
C TYR A 41 -9.97 15.52 -18.08
N SER A 42 -10.71 15.85 -19.13
CA SER A 42 -11.07 14.91 -20.20
C SER A 42 -9.78 14.49 -20.90
N SER A 43 -9.35 13.24 -20.69
CA SER A 43 -8.39 12.60 -21.60
C SER A 43 -9.14 11.62 -22.50
N THR A 44 -9.77 12.16 -23.55
CA THR A 44 -9.79 11.47 -24.84
C THR A 44 -8.39 11.58 -25.42
N GLN A 45 -7.74 10.44 -25.64
CA GLN A 45 -6.92 10.24 -26.84
C GLN A 45 -6.65 8.75 -27.04
N ASP A 46 -7.43 8.25 -28.00
CA ASP A 46 -7.20 7.06 -28.78
C ASP A 46 -5.83 7.20 -29.48
N GLY A 47 -4.93 6.25 -29.23
CA GLY A 47 -3.53 6.30 -29.66
C GLY A 47 -3.17 5.08 -30.50
N GLY A 48 -3.41 5.21 -31.81
CA GLY A 48 -2.83 4.48 -32.93
C GLY A 48 -2.03 3.21 -32.64
N ASN A 49 -2.65 2.08 -32.95
CA ASN A 49 -2.06 0.75 -33.07
C ASN A 49 -0.92 0.72 -34.10
N THR A 50 0.34 0.86 -33.67
CA THR A 50 1.50 0.49 -34.49
C THR A 50 2.03 -0.87 -34.02
N ARG A 51 1.72 -1.91 -34.80
CA ARG A 51 2.23 -3.28 -34.62
C ARG A 51 3.74 -3.32 -34.95
N GLY A 52 4.56 -2.88 -34.01
CA GLY A 52 5.99 -3.15 -33.99
C GLY A 52 6.26 -4.56 -33.47
N ARG A 53 6.67 -5.47 -34.36
CA ARG A 53 7.02 -6.88 -34.09
C ARG A 53 8.23 -6.93 -33.13
N ARG A 54 7.99 -6.89 -31.81
CA ARG A 54 9.05 -6.96 -30.79
C ARG A 54 9.57 -8.39 -30.63
N ARG A 55 10.88 -8.55 -30.89
CA ARG A 55 11.66 -9.77 -30.65
C ARG A 55 11.50 -10.23 -29.18
N LYS A 56 11.20 -11.51 -28.97
CA LYS A 56 11.10 -12.17 -27.65
C LYS A 56 12.47 -12.15 -26.95
N GLY A 57 12.69 -11.17 -26.06
CA GLY A 57 13.79 -11.16 -25.10
C GLY A 57 13.46 -12.04 -23.89
N GLY A 58 13.96 -13.28 -23.89
CA GLY A 58 13.52 -14.37 -23.00
C GLY A 58 14.03 -14.39 -21.55
N ARG A 59 14.34 -13.26 -20.89
CA ARG A 59 14.86 -13.30 -19.50
C ARG A 59 14.29 -12.28 -18.50
N THR A 60 13.52 -11.27 -18.92
CA THR A 60 13.02 -10.20 -18.03
C THR A 60 11.49 -9.99 -18.04
N ALA A 61 10.75 -10.77 -18.83
CA ALA A 61 9.30 -10.59 -19.00
C ALA A 61 8.47 -11.21 -17.86
N ALA A 62 8.84 -12.41 -17.39
CA ALA A 62 8.06 -13.17 -16.41
C ALA A 62 7.76 -12.45 -15.08
N PRO A 63 8.72 -11.83 -14.36
CA PRO A 63 8.42 -11.06 -13.15
C PRO A 63 7.54 -9.85 -13.43
N ARG A 64 7.81 -9.12 -14.53
CA ARG A 64 7.00 -7.97 -14.93
C ARG A 64 5.55 -8.36 -15.22
N ASP A 65 5.34 -9.53 -15.84
CA ASP A 65 3.99 -10.03 -16.12
C ASP A 65 3.27 -10.54 -14.85
N ALA A 66 3.98 -11.16 -13.91
CA ALA A 66 3.40 -11.55 -12.60
C ALA A 66 2.99 -10.32 -11.79
N ILE A 67 3.88 -9.33 -11.65
CA ILE A 67 3.59 -8.07 -10.96
C ILE A 67 2.47 -7.31 -11.66
N ARG A 68 2.47 -7.23 -13.01
CA ARG A 68 1.40 -6.58 -13.78
C ARG A 68 0.06 -7.23 -13.55
N ARG A 69 -0.02 -8.57 -13.55
CA ARG A 69 -1.26 -9.31 -13.28
C ARG A 69 -1.77 -9.06 -11.87
N VAL A 70 -0.92 -9.18 -10.86
CA VAL A 70 -1.29 -8.92 -9.46
C VAL A 70 -1.74 -7.46 -9.28
N THR A 71 -1.03 -6.51 -9.89
CA THR A 71 -1.38 -5.09 -9.87
C THR A 71 -2.74 -4.84 -10.53
N ALA A 72 -2.99 -5.43 -11.70
CA ALA A 72 -4.26 -5.29 -12.40
C ALA A 72 -5.41 -5.90 -11.61
N ALA A 73 -5.23 -7.11 -11.06
CA ALA A 73 -6.23 -7.81 -10.27
C ALA A 73 -6.46 -7.17 -8.88
N SER A 74 -5.49 -6.39 -8.40
CA SER A 74 -5.61 -5.59 -7.17
C SER A 74 -6.38 -4.28 -7.36
N ARG A 75 -6.78 -3.90 -8.59
CA ARG A 75 -7.50 -2.65 -8.82
C ARG A 75 -8.90 -2.77 -8.26
N LEU A 76 -9.28 -1.79 -7.44
CA LEU A 76 -10.64 -1.63 -6.97
C LEU A 76 -11.52 -1.09 -8.10
N PRO A 77 -12.84 -1.37 -8.07
CA PRO A 77 -13.79 -0.65 -8.90
C PRO A 77 -13.73 0.86 -8.62
N PRO A 78 -14.29 1.69 -9.51
CA PRO A 78 -14.47 3.12 -9.21
C PRO A 78 -15.19 3.28 -7.87
N LEU A 79 -14.52 3.95 -6.92
CA LEU A 79 -15.06 4.23 -5.60
C LEU A 79 -15.78 5.59 -5.59
N PRO A 80 -16.74 5.80 -4.68
CA PRO A 80 -17.38 7.10 -4.50
C PRO A 80 -16.35 8.21 -4.23
N ARG A 81 -16.46 9.30 -4.99
CA ARG A 81 -15.59 10.48 -4.86
C ARG A 81 -15.90 11.24 -3.58
N ASP A 82 -14.95 12.06 -3.15
CA ASP A 82 -15.10 13.00 -2.02
C ASP A 82 -15.42 12.36 -0.66
N THR A 83 -15.26 11.03 -0.55
CA THR A 83 -15.48 10.26 0.67
C THR A 83 -14.19 10.03 1.47
N PHE A 84 -14.35 9.80 2.77
CA PHE A 84 -13.32 9.19 3.59
C PHE A 84 -13.14 7.74 3.19
N ARG A 85 -11.89 7.31 3.04
CA ARG A 85 -11.54 5.93 2.66
C ARG A 85 -10.87 5.24 3.83
N ILE A 86 -11.41 4.12 4.25
CA ILE A 86 -10.89 3.32 5.35
C ILE A 86 -10.43 1.99 4.78
N VAL A 87 -9.15 1.68 4.94
CA VAL A 87 -8.62 0.36 4.59
C VAL A 87 -8.76 -0.53 5.81
N VAL A 88 -9.53 -1.60 5.68
CA VAL A 88 -9.75 -2.60 6.71
C VAL A 88 -8.94 -3.85 6.36
N ARG A 89 -8.03 -4.20 7.26
CA ARG A 89 -7.12 -5.35 7.13
C ARG A 89 -7.55 -6.46 8.08
N PRO A 90 -8.25 -7.49 7.58
CA PRO A 90 -8.59 -8.65 8.38
C PRO A 90 -7.35 -9.48 8.74
N ARG A 91 -7.33 -10.02 9.96
CA ARG A 91 -6.27 -10.86 10.51
C ARG A 91 -6.78 -12.28 10.76
N ASP A 92 -5.93 -13.10 11.38
CA ASP A 92 -6.28 -14.43 11.90
C ASP A 92 -6.83 -15.39 10.83
N GLY A 93 -6.34 -15.26 9.59
CA GLY A 93 -6.71 -16.13 8.48
C GLY A 93 -8.08 -15.85 7.87
N LEU A 94 -8.73 -14.74 8.23
CA LEU A 94 -10.00 -14.37 7.62
C LEU A 94 -9.81 -14.05 6.13
N ASN A 95 -10.48 -14.84 5.28
CA ASN A 95 -10.35 -14.76 3.83
C ASN A 95 -11.54 -14.00 3.22
N VAL A 96 -11.28 -12.81 2.68
CA VAL A 96 -12.34 -11.92 2.14
C VAL A 96 -13.11 -12.52 0.96
N ASN A 97 -12.53 -13.50 0.24
CA ASN A 97 -13.20 -14.17 -0.87
C ASN A 97 -14.15 -15.29 -0.42
N LYS A 98 -14.03 -15.74 0.84
CA LYS A 98 -14.82 -16.86 1.37
C LYS A 98 -15.96 -16.41 2.30
N ILE A 99 -16.03 -15.13 2.61
CA ILE A 99 -17.04 -14.57 3.52
C ILE A 99 -18.14 -13.85 2.76
N SER A 100 -19.35 -13.88 3.32
CA SER A 100 -20.45 -13.05 2.83
C SER A 100 -20.14 -11.58 3.11
N ARG A 101 -20.19 -10.76 2.06
CA ARG A 101 -19.92 -9.32 2.14
C ARG A 101 -20.93 -8.62 3.04
N ILE A 102 -22.20 -8.99 2.95
CA ILE A 102 -23.28 -8.45 3.78
C ILE A 102 -23.04 -8.76 5.25
N ARG A 103 -22.67 -10.02 5.58
CA ARG A 103 -22.38 -10.40 6.97
C ARG A 103 -21.16 -9.66 7.53
N PHE A 104 -20.13 -9.45 6.71
CA PHE A 104 -18.97 -8.68 7.11
C PHE A 104 -19.30 -7.21 7.34
N GLU A 105 -20.09 -6.61 6.45
CA GLU A 105 -20.56 -5.23 6.58
C GLU A 105 -21.34 -5.03 7.88
N GLN A 106 -22.33 -5.88 8.14
CA GLN A 106 -23.10 -5.85 9.40
C GLN A 106 -22.20 -6.02 10.63
N ALA A 107 -21.29 -7.00 10.61
CA ALA A 107 -20.38 -7.23 11.74
C ALA A 107 -19.43 -6.04 11.98
N LEU A 108 -18.98 -5.39 10.91
CA LEU A 108 -18.12 -4.21 10.99
C LEU A 108 -18.90 -3.00 11.53
N ALA A 109 -20.11 -2.74 11.03
CA ALA A 109 -20.97 -1.66 11.50
C ALA A 109 -21.33 -1.84 12.98
N MET A 110 -21.69 -3.07 13.39
CA MET A 110 -21.93 -3.42 14.78
C MET A 110 -20.69 -3.17 15.66
N ALA A 111 -19.50 -3.58 15.21
CA ALA A 111 -18.26 -3.35 15.94
C ALA A 111 -17.86 -1.86 15.99
N ALA A 112 -18.27 -1.07 14.99
CA ALA A 112 -18.12 0.38 14.95
C ALA A 112 -19.21 1.13 15.76
N ALA A 113 -20.20 0.40 16.31
CA ALA A 113 -21.36 0.96 16.99
C ALA A 113 -22.16 1.96 16.12
N LEU A 114 -22.33 1.63 14.84
CA LEU A 114 -23.12 2.40 13.87
C LEU A 114 -24.45 1.70 13.59
N ALA A 115 -25.54 2.45 13.60
CA ALA A 115 -26.86 1.95 13.26
C ALA A 115 -27.03 1.79 11.73
N PRO A 116 -27.94 0.92 11.24
CA PRO A 116 -28.16 0.73 9.81
C PRO A 116 -28.49 2.01 9.03
N ALA A 117 -29.21 2.95 9.64
CA ALA A 117 -29.52 4.24 9.03
C ALA A 117 -28.30 5.17 8.92
N GLU A 118 -27.27 4.98 9.75
CA GLU A 118 -26.06 5.80 9.71
C GLU A 118 -25.08 5.39 8.61
N ILE A 119 -25.25 4.18 8.06
CA ILE A 119 -24.33 3.58 7.08
C ILE A 119 -24.97 3.47 5.69
N GLU A 120 -26.15 4.04 5.48
CA GLU A 120 -26.90 3.94 4.22
C GLU A 120 -26.10 4.47 3.02
N GLU A 121 -25.32 5.52 3.22
CA GLU A 121 -24.44 6.12 2.21
C GLU A 121 -23.03 5.51 2.17
N ASP A 122 -22.73 4.56 3.06
CA ASP A 122 -21.42 3.91 3.12
C ASP A 122 -21.32 2.82 2.04
N THR A 123 -20.15 2.73 1.40
CA THR A 123 -19.86 1.70 0.40
C THR A 123 -18.71 0.82 0.83
N MET A 124 -18.89 -0.50 0.78
CA MET A 124 -17.85 -1.47 1.12
C MET A 124 -17.38 -2.26 -0.09
N CYS A 125 -16.07 -2.22 -0.37
CA CYS A 125 -15.45 -2.85 -1.53
C CYS A 125 -14.37 -3.85 -1.10
N PRO A 126 -14.56 -5.16 -1.32
CA PRO A 126 -13.52 -6.16 -1.07
C PRO A 126 -12.42 -6.10 -2.14
N ASN A 127 -11.19 -6.40 -1.71
CA ASN A 127 -10.07 -6.70 -2.59
C ASN A 127 -9.52 -8.09 -2.26
N GLY A 128 -9.96 -9.08 -3.02
CA GLY A 128 -9.61 -10.49 -2.84
C GLY A 128 -8.14 -10.80 -2.98
N VAL A 129 -7.42 -10.05 -3.82
CA VAL A 129 -5.98 -10.26 -4.09
C VAL A 129 -5.14 -9.76 -2.92
N GLN A 130 -5.56 -8.63 -2.34
CA GLN A 130 -4.85 -8.01 -1.22
C GLN A 130 -5.35 -8.48 0.15
N ASN A 131 -6.44 -9.26 0.17
CA ASN A 131 -7.18 -9.68 1.36
C ASN A 131 -7.53 -8.50 2.28
N ILE A 132 -8.13 -7.44 1.73
CA ILE A 132 -8.58 -6.25 2.46
C ILE A 132 -10.00 -5.86 2.06
N PHE A 133 -10.65 -5.04 2.88
CA PHE A 133 -11.80 -4.24 2.47
C PHE A 133 -11.43 -2.77 2.41
N VAL A 134 -12.09 -2.02 1.52
CA VAL A 134 -12.09 -0.56 1.53
C VAL A 134 -13.50 -0.10 1.80
N VAL A 135 -13.67 0.67 2.87
CA VAL A 135 -14.93 1.34 3.21
C VAL A 135 -14.84 2.78 2.77
N CYS A 136 -15.85 3.26 2.07
CA CYS A 136 -16.01 4.66 1.68
C CYS A 136 -17.20 5.22 2.43
N THR A 137 -17.05 6.36 3.10
CA THR A 137 -18.13 7.04 3.81
C THR A 137 -18.04 8.54 3.61
N PRO A 138 -19.17 9.26 3.40
CA PRO A 138 -19.16 10.71 3.38
C PRO A 138 -19.01 11.32 4.79
N HIS A 139 -19.22 10.53 5.84
CA HIS A 139 -19.28 11.01 7.22
C HIS A 139 -17.97 10.79 7.97
N GLU A 140 -17.39 11.88 8.49
CA GLU A 140 -16.17 11.81 9.31
C GLU A 140 -16.37 10.94 10.57
N LYS A 141 -17.56 11.03 11.19
CA LYS A 141 -17.95 10.20 12.35
C LYS A 141 -17.79 8.71 12.05
N ASN A 142 -18.31 8.25 10.91
CA ASN A 142 -18.25 6.84 10.52
C ASN A 142 -16.82 6.44 10.21
N ALA A 143 -16.06 7.29 9.51
CA ALA A 143 -14.66 7.03 9.19
C ALA A 143 -13.83 6.78 10.44
N ASP A 144 -14.01 7.64 11.43
CA ASP A 144 -13.40 7.53 12.75
C ASP A 144 -13.84 6.27 13.52
N ALA A 145 -15.13 5.94 13.46
CA ALA A 145 -15.67 4.74 14.10
C ALA A 145 -15.07 3.47 13.49
N TYR A 146 -15.09 3.32 12.16
CA TYR A 146 -14.49 2.19 11.47
C TYR A 146 -12.99 2.07 11.74
N ALA A 147 -12.25 3.19 11.74
CA ALA A 147 -10.81 3.18 11.97
C ALA A 147 -10.40 2.73 13.38
N ARG A 148 -11.32 2.81 14.36
CA ARG A 148 -11.09 2.31 15.72
C ARG A 148 -11.43 0.84 15.90
N VAL A 149 -12.08 0.19 14.94
CA VAL A 149 -12.44 -1.23 15.07
C VAL A 149 -11.18 -2.10 15.05
N GLN A 150 -11.04 -2.92 16.09
CA GLN A 150 -9.92 -3.85 16.25
C GLN A 150 -10.33 -5.31 16.10
N GLN A 151 -11.62 -5.63 16.23
CA GLN A 151 -12.14 -6.99 16.13
C GLN A 151 -13.57 -6.98 15.60
N ILE A 152 -13.96 -8.07 14.95
CA ILE A 152 -15.35 -8.36 14.57
C ILE A 152 -15.72 -9.79 14.93
N ARG A 153 -17.02 -10.03 15.07
CA ARG A 153 -17.59 -11.37 15.23
C ARG A 153 -18.30 -11.80 13.96
N LEU A 154 -17.98 -12.99 13.45
CA LEU A 154 -18.60 -13.59 12.28
C LEU A 154 -18.99 -15.03 12.60
N GLY A 155 -20.29 -15.27 12.74
CA GLY A 155 -20.78 -16.53 13.29
C GLY A 155 -20.23 -16.74 14.70
N GLU A 156 -19.58 -17.89 14.93
CA GLU A 156 -18.94 -18.22 16.21
C GLU A 156 -17.48 -17.71 16.30
N GLY A 157 -16.91 -17.24 15.19
CA GLY A 157 -15.52 -16.79 15.14
C GLY A 157 -15.36 -15.33 15.52
N THR A 158 -14.28 -15.01 16.26
CA THR A 158 -13.81 -13.64 16.48
C THR A 158 -12.52 -13.44 15.70
N PHE A 159 -12.44 -12.34 14.94
CA PHE A 159 -11.31 -12.04 14.07
C PHE A 159 -10.76 -10.66 14.38
N GLY A 160 -9.43 -10.56 14.50
CA GLY A 160 -8.73 -9.29 14.59
C GLY A 160 -8.80 -8.49 13.29
N LEU A 161 -8.87 -7.17 13.42
CA LEU A 161 -8.84 -6.20 12.33
C LEU A 161 -7.77 -5.14 12.60
N ALA A 162 -7.19 -4.61 11.54
CA ALA A 162 -6.51 -3.31 11.57
C ALA A 162 -7.15 -2.39 10.54
N ALA A 163 -7.89 -1.39 11.01
CA ALA A 163 -8.51 -0.39 10.16
C ALA A 163 -7.78 0.95 10.26
N TYR A 164 -7.68 1.68 9.16
CA TYR A 164 -7.09 3.02 9.17
C TYR A 164 -7.61 3.87 8.01
N LEU A 165 -7.66 5.18 8.20
CA LEU A 165 -7.94 6.13 7.12
C LEU A 165 -6.82 6.09 6.09
N ALA A 166 -7.14 5.76 4.85
CA ALA A 166 -6.28 5.93 3.70
C ALA A 166 -6.16 7.41 3.35
N PRO A 167 -5.10 7.82 2.63
CA PRO A 167 -5.02 9.19 2.13
C PRO A 167 -6.22 9.55 1.24
N PRO A 168 -6.62 10.83 1.20
CA PRO A 168 -7.65 11.33 0.30
C PRO A 168 -7.37 11.01 -1.17
N GLU A 169 -8.43 11.10 -1.97
CA GLU A 169 -8.27 11.16 -3.43
C GLU A 169 -7.38 12.35 -3.82
N ASN A 170 -6.72 12.26 -4.97
CA ASN A 170 -5.80 13.30 -5.44
C ASN A 170 -4.62 13.58 -4.48
N THR A 171 -4.10 12.53 -3.84
CA THR A 171 -2.84 12.60 -3.10
C THR A 171 -1.86 11.58 -3.65
N CYS A 172 -0.57 11.87 -3.50
CA CYS A 172 0.50 10.94 -3.85
C CYS A 172 1.51 10.85 -2.72
N LYS A 173 2.30 9.76 -2.72
CA LYS A 173 3.31 9.53 -1.70
C LYS A 173 4.67 9.64 -2.33
N GLY A 174 5.51 10.50 -1.76
CA GLY A 174 6.94 10.48 -2.02
C GLY A 174 7.70 9.85 -0.87
N ILE A 175 8.96 9.52 -1.11
CA ILE A 175 9.88 9.11 -0.07
C ILE A 175 11.16 9.93 -0.12
N ILE A 176 11.67 10.28 1.06
CA ILE A 176 13.01 10.83 1.26
C ILE A 176 13.84 9.88 2.11
N ARG A 177 15.16 9.87 1.92
CA ARG A 177 16.11 8.98 2.62
C ARG A 177 17.25 9.77 3.24
N GLY A 178 17.91 9.18 4.23
CA GLY A 178 19.02 9.80 4.94
C GLY A 178 18.59 10.76 6.05
N VAL A 179 17.33 10.70 6.48
CA VAL A 179 16.86 11.49 7.62
C VAL A 179 17.22 10.76 8.91
N ASP A 180 17.99 11.41 9.78
CA ASP A 180 18.43 10.86 11.05
C ASP A 180 17.27 10.24 11.84
N VAL A 181 17.49 9.02 12.35
CA VAL A 181 16.50 8.23 13.11
C VAL A 181 16.09 8.89 14.42
N GLU A 182 16.91 9.77 14.98
CA GLU A 182 16.62 10.50 16.21
C GLU A 182 15.54 11.57 16.03
N VAL A 183 15.29 12.01 14.78
CA VAL A 183 14.23 12.98 14.49
C VAL A 183 12.87 12.34 14.68
N THR A 184 12.13 12.83 15.68
CA THR A 184 10.81 12.31 16.07
C THR A 184 9.74 12.59 15.02
N GLU A 185 8.64 11.84 15.03
CA GLU A 185 7.48 12.05 14.14
C GLU A 185 6.95 13.50 14.20
N ALA A 186 6.83 14.07 15.40
CA ALA A 186 6.39 15.45 15.58
C ALA A 186 7.38 16.45 14.96
N GLN A 187 8.68 16.21 15.13
CA GLN A 187 9.72 17.04 14.51
C GLN A 187 9.76 16.89 12.98
N LEU A 188 9.61 15.66 12.44
CA LEU A 188 9.52 15.42 11.00
C LEU A 188 8.37 16.22 10.39
N ARG A 189 7.19 16.11 10.99
CA ARG A 189 6.01 16.88 10.57
C ARG A 189 6.27 18.37 10.59
N ALA A 190 6.78 18.94 11.69
CA ALA A 190 7.05 20.37 11.78
C ALA A 190 8.09 20.85 10.75
N ARG A 191 9.11 20.03 10.49
CA ARG A 191 10.22 20.34 9.57
C ARG A 191 9.84 20.21 8.09
N ILE A 192 8.87 19.36 7.76
CA ILE A 192 8.47 19.06 6.37
C ILE A 192 7.14 19.75 6.00
N VAL A 193 6.13 19.68 6.86
CA VAL A 193 4.78 20.20 6.59
C VAL A 193 4.72 21.69 6.92
N ASN A 194 5.27 22.52 6.02
CA ASN A 194 5.32 23.97 6.15
C ASN A 194 5.40 24.66 4.78
N HIS A 195 5.47 26.00 4.77
CA HIS A 195 5.47 26.82 3.56
C HIS A 195 6.59 26.49 2.55
N ARG A 196 7.68 25.83 2.97
CA ARG A 196 8.78 25.43 2.06
C ARG A 196 8.42 24.19 1.23
N ASN A 197 7.43 23.41 1.66
CA ASN A 197 6.87 22.30 0.91
C ASN A 197 5.34 22.48 0.84
N PRO A 198 4.83 23.39 -0.01
CA PRO A 198 3.43 23.83 0.03
C PRO A 198 2.43 22.69 -0.21
N SER A 199 2.80 21.67 -0.98
CA SER A 199 1.96 20.50 -1.24
C SER A 199 2.09 19.40 -0.18
N ALA A 200 3.00 19.48 0.78
CA ALA A 200 3.16 18.44 1.80
C ALA A 200 2.00 18.50 2.81
N LEU A 201 1.26 17.40 2.92
CA LEU A 201 0.12 17.25 3.85
C LEU A 201 0.53 16.53 5.13
N GLU A 202 1.45 15.57 5.02
CA GLU A 202 1.87 14.71 6.12
C GLU A 202 3.27 14.16 5.88
N ALA A 203 4.02 13.90 6.95
CA ALA A 203 5.31 13.21 6.87
C ALA A 203 5.46 12.21 8.00
N ARG A 204 6.02 11.04 7.68
CA ARG A 204 6.03 9.89 8.58
C ARG A 204 7.19 8.95 8.33
N ARG A 205 7.89 8.56 9.39
CA ARG A 205 9.01 7.62 9.28
C ARG A 205 8.52 6.22 9.01
N ILE A 206 9.29 5.54 8.19
CA ILE A 206 9.20 4.11 8.02
C ILE A 206 9.93 3.45 9.19
N LYS A 207 9.18 2.95 10.17
CA LYS A 207 9.71 2.25 11.36
C LYS A 207 10.92 3.01 11.95
N ASN A 208 12.02 2.30 12.21
CA ASN A 208 13.27 2.85 12.75
C ASN A 208 14.34 2.96 11.64
N THR A 209 13.95 3.42 10.45
CA THR A 209 14.86 3.60 9.32
C THR A 209 15.12 5.08 9.04
N THR A 210 16.09 5.39 8.19
CA THR A 210 16.36 6.75 7.71
C THR A 210 15.36 7.24 6.66
N ALA A 211 14.31 6.47 6.40
CA ALA A 211 13.39 6.69 5.29
C ALA A 211 12.07 7.28 5.80
N VAL A 212 11.59 8.32 5.14
CA VAL A 212 10.40 9.07 5.53
C VAL A 212 9.46 9.18 4.34
N VAL A 213 8.25 8.68 4.49
CA VAL A 213 7.17 8.86 3.51
C VAL A 213 6.54 10.22 3.73
N VAL A 214 6.41 10.98 2.64
CA VAL A 214 5.74 12.28 2.64
C VAL A 214 4.50 12.16 1.77
N LEU A 215 3.35 12.52 2.31
CA LEU A 215 2.10 12.61 1.57
C LEU A 215 1.97 14.01 0.98
N PHE A 216 1.75 14.08 -0.32
CA PHE A 216 1.55 15.33 -1.04
C PHE A 216 0.13 15.43 -1.56
N GLU A 217 -0.40 16.65 -1.57
CA GLU A 217 -1.54 17.04 -2.38
C GLU A 217 -1.17 16.98 -3.88
N GLY A 218 -2.11 16.48 -4.68
CA GLY A 218 -1.93 16.26 -6.11
C GLY A 218 -1.35 14.88 -6.45
N MET A 219 -1.25 14.63 -7.76
CA MET A 219 -0.81 13.34 -8.32
C MET A 219 0.69 13.29 -8.66
N ARG A 220 1.47 14.30 -8.22
CA ARG A 220 2.89 14.44 -8.56
C ARG A 220 3.72 14.65 -7.30
N VAL A 221 4.80 13.88 -7.21
CA VAL A 221 5.79 14.01 -6.13
C VAL A 221 6.83 15.04 -6.57
N PRO A 222 7.23 16.00 -5.71
CA PRO A 222 8.33 16.91 -6.03
C PRO A 222 9.66 16.17 -6.10
N ASN A 223 10.62 16.68 -6.88
CA ASN A 223 11.98 16.10 -6.94
C ASN A 223 12.75 16.22 -5.63
N TYR A 224 12.44 17.24 -4.84
CA TYR A 224 13.13 17.56 -3.60
C TYR A 224 12.16 18.04 -2.53
N VAL A 225 12.50 17.77 -1.28
CA VAL A 225 11.73 18.18 -0.10
C VAL A 225 12.68 18.82 0.89
N ALA A 226 12.29 19.99 1.40
CA ALA A 226 12.99 20.61 2.51
C ALA A 226 12.61 19.91 3.83
N CYS A 227 13.60 19.55 4.65
CA CYS A 227 13.38 19.10 6.02
C CYS A 227 14.29 19.92 6.94
N GLY A 228 13.72 20.93 7.59
CA GLY A 228 14.52 21.96 8.25
C GLY A 228 15.36 22.72 7.22
N ALA A 229 16.64 22.99 7.50
CA ALA A 229 17.53 23.67 6.56
C ALA A 229 18.01 22.78 5.39
N SER A 230 17.89 21.46 5.52
CA SER A 230 18.41 20.48 4.55
C SER A 230 17.41 20.18 3.44
N ILE A 231 17.93 19.84 2.25
CA ILE A 231 17.13 19.43 1.08
C ILE A 231 17.41 17.97 0.78
N PHE A 232 16.35 17.18 0.66
CA PHE A 232 16.42 15.76 0.37
C PHE A 232 15.83 15.45 -1.00
N ARG A 233 16.47 14.56 -1.75
CA ARG A 233 15.88 14.00 -2.97
C ARG A 233 14.64 13.21 -2.60
N CYS A 234 13.55 13.47 -3.32
CA CYS A 234 12.29 12.79 -3.13
C CYS A 234 11.93 12.00 -4.39
N THR A 235 11.55 10.74 -4.19
CA THR A 235 11.16 9.82 -5.26
C THR A 235 9.74 9.33 -5.03
N LEU A 236 9.06 8.93 -6.09
CA LEU A 236 7.70 8.39 -5.97
C LEU A 236 7.74 7.09 -5.16
N TYR A 237 6.94 7.02 -4.10
CA TYR A 237 6.78 5.82 -3.30
C TYR A 237 6.00 4.77 -4.11
N ARG A 238 6.66 3.67 -4.48
CA ARG A 238 5.98 2.52 -5.11
C ARG A 238 5.73 1.43 -4.08
N ARG A 239 4.48 0.97 -4.04
CA ARG A 239 4.13 -0.23 -3.27
C ARG A 239 4.76 -1.45 -3.95
N HIS A 240 5.59 -2.17 -3.21
CA HIS A 240 6.21 -3.38 -3.70
C HIS A 240 5.22 -4.56 -3.70
N THR A 241 5.31 -5.43 -4.71
CA THR A 241 4.53 -6.66 -4.82
C THR A 241 5.43 -7.82 -4.38
N GLU A 242 5.31 -8.22 -3.12
CA GLU A 242 6.10 -9.31 -2.54
C GLU A 242 5.36 -10.64 -2.49
N VAL A 243 6.17 -11.68 -2.27
CA VAL A 243 5.74 -13.01 -1.87
C VAL A 243 5.43 -12.95 -0.39
N CYS A 244 4.20 -13.25 -0.03
CA CYS A 244 3.79 -13.37 1.36
C CYS A 244 4.67 -14.39 2.08
N TYR A 245 5.37 -13.98 3.14
CA TYR A 245 6.28 -14.88 3.88
C TYR A 245 5.57 -16.01 4.63
N GLU A 246 4.26 -15.87 4.89
CA GLU A 246 3.42 -16.89 5.52
C GLU A 246 3.02 -17.98 4.52
N CYS A 247 2.38 -17.58 3.42
CA CYS A 247 1.80 -18.55 2.49
C CYS A 247 2.42 -18.55 1.10
N GLY A 248 3.51 -17.84 0.82
CA GLY A 248 4.21 -17.88 -0.47
C GLY A 248 3.44 -17.35 -1.68
N GLU A 249 2.27 -16.74 -1.52
CA GLU A 249 1.47 -16.16 -2.61
C GLU A 249 1.79 -14.68 -2.82
N LEU A 250 1.48 -14.16 -4.01
CA LEU A 250 1.60 -12.75 -4.35
C LEU A 250 0.29 -12.00 -4.07
N GLY A 251 0.41 -10.71 -3.78
CA GLY A 251 -0.71 -9.77 -3.77
C GLY A 251 -1.15 -9.29 -2.40
N HIS A 252 -0.84 -10.04 -1.34
CA HIS A 252 -1.18 -9.67 0.02
C HIS A 252 0.05 -9.67 0.93
N ARG A 253 -0.08 -9.04 2.09
CA ARG A 253 0.98 -9.01 3.12
C ARG A 253 0.76 -10.13 4.13
N ALA A 254 1.83 -10.53 4.82
CA ALA A 254 1.77 -11.54 5.88
C ALA A 254 0.73 -11.23 6.97
N ASP A 255 0.58 -9.94 7.37
CA ASP A 255 -0.39 -9.51 8.40
C ASP A 255 -1.86 -9.72 8.00
N VAL A 256 -2.13 -9.85 6.69
CA VAL A 256 -3.47 -10.10 6.15
C VAL A 256 -3.50 -11.42 5.39
N CYS A 257 -2.65 -12.38 5.74
CA CYS A 257 -2.60 -13.66 5.04
C CYS A 257 -3.93 -14.42 5.23
N PRO A 258 -4.62 -14.82 4.14
CA PRO A 258 -5.85 -15.60 4.24
C PRO A 258 -5.60 -17.09 4.54
N ASN A 259 -4.36 -17.55 4.49
CA ASN A 259 -3.98 -18.95 4.72
C ASN A 259 -2.74 -19.04 5.63
N PRO A 260 -2.79 -18.52 6.86
CA PRO A 260 -1.68 -18.57 7.81
C PRO A 260 -1.33 -20.02 8.14
N GLY A 261 -0.05 -20.31 8.38
CA GLY A 261 0.43 -21.66 8.68
C GLY A 261 0.54 -22.61 7.47
N SER A 262 0.28 -22.12 6.25
CA SER A 262 0.51 -22.89 5.03
C SER A 262 1.98 -23.29 4.90
N LYS A 263 2.29 -24.59 4.90
CA LYS A 263 3.66 -25.06 4.71
C LYS A 263 4.09 -24.82 3.26
N TRP A 264 5.21 -24.12 3.07
CA TRP A 264 5.81 -23.94 1.75
C TRP A 264 7.33 -23.78 1.84
N CYS A 265 8.04 -24.21 0.80
CA CYS A 265 9.48 -24.04 0.72
C CYS A 265 9.82 -22.62 0.27
N ARG A 266 10.47 -21.83 1.14
CA ARG A 266 10.89 -20.44 0.85
C ARG A 266 11.93 -20.33 -0.27
N THR A 267 12.58 -21.45 -0.62
CA THR A 267 13.65 -21.49 -1.61
C THR A 267 13.17 -21.86 -3.00
N CYS A 268 12.19 -22.76 -3.13
CA CYS A 268 11.68 -23.21 -4.44
C CYS A 268 10.19 -22.94 -4.67
N GLY A 269 9.46 -22.43 -3.67
CA GLY A 269 8.03 -22.18 -3.76
C GLY A 269 7.13 -23.43 -3.66
N LYS A 270 7.69 -24.62 -3.43
CA LYS A 270 6.90 -25.87 -3.35
C LYS A 270 5.91 -25.82 -2.18
N ARG A 271 4.66 -26.17 -2.44
CA ARG A 271 3.58 -26.32 -1.43
C ARG A 271 3.75 -27.61 -0.64
N SER A 272 3.52 -27.52 0.67
CA SER A 272 3.56 -28.63 1.62
C SER A 272 4.70 -29.60 1.33
N PRO A 273 5.96 -29.12 1.29
CA PRO A 273 7.09 -29.99 1.00
C PRO A 273 7.22 -31.06 2.09
N THR A 274 7.55 -32.28 1.68
CA THR A 274 7.99 -33.34 2.60
C THR A 274 9.37 -32.99 3.18
N GLU A 275 9.75 -33.63 4.28
CA GLU A 275 11.07 -33.42 4.90
C GLU A 275 12.20 -33.74 3.91
N ASP A 276 12.07 -34.82 3.13
CA ASP A 276 13.03 -35.23 2.10
C ASP A 276 12.86 -34.51 0.75
N HIS A 277 12.17 -33.37 0.71
CA HIS A 277 11.97 -32.68 -0.57
C HIS A 277 13.31 -32.21 -1.15
N ARG A 278 13.63 -32.72 -2.35
CA ARG A 278 14.74 -32.19 -3.14
C ARG A 278 14.35 -30.81 -3.66
N CYS A 279 14.96 -29.78 -3.08
CA CYS A 279 14.70 -28.40 -3.44
C CYS A 279 15.39 -28.03 -4.76
N ASP A 280 14.62 -27.52 -5.72
CA ASP A 280 15.14 -26.85 -6.92
C ASP A 280 14.91 -25.33 -6.80
N PRO A 281 15.91 -24.57 -6.33
CA PRO A 281 15.75 -23.16 -6.01
C PRO A 281 15.28 -22.33 -7.20
N LYS A 282 14.28 -21.47 -6.97
CA LYS A 282 13.82 -20.49 -7.95
C LYS A 282 13.17 -19.30 -7.24
N CYS A 283 13.28 -18.13 -7.85
CA CYS A 283 12.61 -16.95 -7.35
C CYS A 283 11.10 -17.05 -7.58
N THR A 284 10.30 -17.01 -6.52
CA THR A 284 8.84 -17.10 -6.61
C THR A 284 8.21 -15.89 -7.32
N LEU A 285 8.90 -14.75 -7.36
CA LEU A 285 8.46 -13.56 -8.11
C LEU A 285 8.71 -13.70 -9.62
N CYS A 286 9.91 -14.10 -10.02
CA CYS A 286 10.34 -14.05 -11.42
C CYS A 286 10.42 -15.41 -12.12
N GLY A 287 10.35 -16.52 -11.39
CA GLY A 287 10.58 -17.87 -11.88
C GLY A 287 12.04 -18.15 -12.28
N GLY A 288 12.93 -17.16 -12.14
CA GLY A 288 14.35 -17.29 -12.48
C GLY A 288 15.17 -18.01 -11.41
N PRO A 289 16.43 -18.37 -11.72
CA PRO A 289 17.33 -19.00 -10.76
C PRO A 289 17.58 -18.06 -9.55
N PRO A 290 17.88 -18.60 -8.36
CA PRO A 290 18.27 -17.76 -7.23
C PRO A 290 19.55 -16.98 -7.57
N LEU A 291 19.65 -15.74 -7.09
CA LEU A 291 20.89 -14.99 -7.16
C LEU A 291 21.94 -15.71 -6.28
N ARG A 292 23.03 -16.20 -6.89
CA ARG A 292 24.17 -16.76 -6.15
C ARG A 292 24.80 -15.65 -5.29
N ARG A 293 24.61 -15.70 -3.97
CA ARG A 293 25.57 -15.16 -2.99
C ARG A 293 26.16 -16.32 -2.18
N PRO A 294 27.41 -16.19 -1.68
CA PRO A 294 28.10 -17.30 -1.04
C PRO A 294 27.35 -17.74 0.21
N ARG A 295 27.34 -19.06 0.43
CA ARG A 295 26.80 -19.69 1.64
C ARG A 295 27.60 -19.22 2.86
N SER A 296 26.97 -18.42 3.71
CA SER A 296 27.17 -18.50 5.15
C SER A 296 25.80 -18.74 5.79
N ALA A 297 25.77 -19.72 6.70
CA ALA A 297 24.55 -20.27 7.27
C ALA A 297 23.66 -19.18 7.89
N GLY A 298 22.35 -19.28 7.65
CA GLY A 298 21.34 -18.70 8.53
C GLY A 298 20.83 -17.28 8.25
N THR A 299 20.95 -16.73 7.04
CA THR A 299 20.41 -15.39 6.75
C THR A 299 19.37 -15.35 5.63
N ASN A 300 18.29 -14.62 5.91
CA ASN A 300 17.16 -14.32 5.03
C ASN A 300 17.61 -13.91 3.62
N PHE A 301 17.05 -14.58 2.60
CA PHE A 301 17.21 -14.17 1.21
C PHE A 301 16.54 -12.79 1.01
N LYS A 302 17.33 -11.73 0.93
CA LYS A 302 16.86 -10.43 0.43
C LYS A 302 16.74 -10.50 -1.09
N PHE A 303 15.53 -10.36 -1.62
CA PHE A 303 15.29 -10.16 -3.04
C PHE A 303 15.59 -8.69 -3.37
N HIS A 304 16.74 -8.42 -3.98
CA HIS A 304 16.98 -7.13 -4.64
C HIS A 304 16.45 -7.23 -6.07
N ILE A 305 15.42 -6.46 -6.39
CA ILE A 305 15.02 -6.18 -7.76
C ILE A 305 15.96 -5.08 -8.26
N SER A 306 16.78 -5.40 -9.27
CA SER A 306 17.55 -4.44 -10.06
C SER A 306 16.72 -3.95 -11.24
#